data_AF-A0A968QBA1-F1
#
_entry.id   AF-A0A968QBA1-F1
#
_cell.length_a   1.000
_cell.length_b   1.000
_cell.length_c   1.000
_cell.angle_alpha   90.00
_cell.angle_beta   90.00
_cell.angle_gamma   90.00
#
_symmetry.space_group_name_H-M   'P 1'
#
loop_
_entity.id
_entity.type
_entity.pdbx_description
1 polymer ?
#
loop_
_entity_poly.entity_id
_entity_poly.type
_entity_poly.pdbx_seq_one_letter_code
_entity_poly.pdbx_strand_id
1 'polypeptide(L)'
;MAYAGFRQLASSSLVLGVLLGGWPSPDSVAVLRAFGPAPALAQTTLDEATTVRVYERVSPAVVAIETRGSGGSGSIVDASGLILTNAHVVGGERVVTVRLTDGRTFQGDVVGYGQNNLDLAAIRLRGNPTNLPTVTIAPPNSVRVGQSALAIGSPFGLQGTLTVGIVSRIDTERNLIQTDAAINPGNSGGPLLNRDGQMIGVNTSIFTTGRDGGSVGIGFAIPTDAVQTFLAAVRSGQASTTAAAGRSDREPTTIAINGPAVQGQLDDSSNILPDGSYYNPYIFEGEAGQVVTIEMVSGDLDSYLIVVAPDRDDLYAQDDDGGGNLNARLSLQLPYTGSYLIFANAFAQGEMGRYQLRVIEQSRAAGSPSTPGQGSQGSILRQQGQLGPGDSTLGDGSYFQEFTFQGRAGQRVFITLASAEFDTYLLLVDEAQNVVAENDDANRNTTNSELSLTLPRDGVYTVVVNAYDSTGQGQFLLTVE
;
A
#
# COMPACT_ATOMS: atom_id res chain seq x y z
N MET A 1 -60.35 2.31 20.92
CA MET A 1 -59.74 1.49 21.98
C MET A 1 -58.26 1.85 22.03
N ALA A 2 -57.86 2.56 23.08
CA ALA A 2 -56.50 3.02 23.37
C ALA A 2 -56.32 2.94 24.89
N TYR A 3 -55.17 2.44 25.38
CA TYR A 3 -54.59 2.47 26.74
C TYR A 3 -53.45 1.42 26.72
N ALA A 4 -52.27 1.50 27.35
CA ALA A 4 -51.60 2.36 28.33
C ALA A 4 -50.07 2.16 28.08
N GLY A 5 -49.10 3.03 28.38
CA GLY A 5 -48.89 3.88 29.54
C GLY A 5 -48.21 3.07 30.66
N PHE A 6 -46.90 3.27 30.94
CA PHE A 6 -46.37 3.52 32.30
C PHE A 6 -44.88 3.89 32.28
N ARG A 7 -44.58 5.10 32.79
CA ARG A 7 -43.28 5.53 33.31
C ARG A 7 -43.10 4.90 34.70
N GLN A 8 -41.90 4.49 35.07
CA GLN A 8 -41.54 4.39 36.49
C GLN A 8 -40.17 5.01 36.76
N LEU A 9 -40.20 5.99 37.66
CA LEU A 9 -39.10 6.60 38.37
C LEU A 9 -38.48 5.56 39.30
N ALA A 10 -37.17 5.36 39.26
CA ALA A 10 -36.46 4.70 40.34
C ALA A 10 -36.11 5.76 41.38
N SER A 11 -36.86 5.70 42.47
CA SER A 11 -36.77 6.51 43.68
C SER A 11 -35.49 6.23 44.46
N SER A 12 -34.83 7.31 44.86
CA SER A 12 -33.85 7.35 45.94
C SER A 12 -34.40 6.70 47.20
N SER A 13 -33.62 5.82 47.83
CA SER A 13 -33.81 5.43 49.22
C SER A 13 -32.46 5.34 49.90
N LEU A 14 -32.16 6.45 50.59
CA LEU A 14 -31.14 6.59 51.60
C LEU A 14 -31.53 5.70 52.78
N VAL A 15 -30.68 4.76 53.19
CA VAL A 15 -30.76 4.16 54.52
C VAL A 15 -29.55 4.62 55.30
N LEU A 16 -29.82 5.50 56.26
CA LEU A 16 -28.90 6.05 57.23
C LEU A 16 -28.76 5.04 58.38
N GLY A 17 -27.62 4.35 58.45
CA GLY A 17 -27.20 3.57 59.62
C GLY A 17 -25.96 4.22 60.23
N VAL A 18 -26.15 5.03 61.26
CA VAL A 18 -25.06 5.51 62.14
C VAL A 18 -24.97 4.55 63.31
N LEU A 19 -23.79 4.00 63.61
CA LEU A 19 -23.32 3.71 64.97
C LEU A 19 -21.78 3.55 64.99
N LEU A 20 -21.13 4.63 65.44
CA LEU A 20 -19.95 4.73 66.32
C LEU A 20 -18.64 3.97 66.01
N GLY A 21 -17.57 4.74 65.74
CA GLY A 21 -16.22 4.42 66.21
C GLY A 21 -15.07 4.71 65.24
N GLY A 22 -14.41 5.87 65.41
CA GLY A 22 -13.07 6.14 64.87
C GLY A 22 -13.02 7.25 63.80
N TRP A 23 -12.40 8.39 64.12
CA TRP A 23 -11.98 9.38 63.14
C TRP A 23 -10.68 8.93 62.47
N PRO A 24 -10.58 8.88 61.14
CA PRO A 24 -9.32 9.03 60.44
C PRO A 24 -9.11 10.49 59.99
N SER A 25 -7.85 10.90 59.97
CA SER A 25 -7.28 12.20 59.60
C SER A 25 -7.74 12.78 58.25
N PRO A 26 -7.63 14.11 58.04
CA PRO A 26 -8.07 14.78 56.82
C PRO A 26 -6.96 14.71 55.76
N ASP A 27 -6.75 13.56 55.14
CA ASP A 27 -5.92 13.45 53.94
C ASP A 27 -6.41 12.27 53.11
N SER A 28 -7.43 12.50 52.27
CA SER A 28 -7.75 11.72 51.06
C SER A 28 -9.00 12.30 50.40
N VAL A 29 -8.83 13.28 49.51
CA VAL A 29 -9.85 13.58 48.50
C VAL A 29 -9.74 12.50 47.43
N ALA A 30 -10.53 11.43 47.57
CA ALA A 30 -10.72 10.47 46.50
C ALA A 30 -11.49 11.16 45.37
N VAL A 31 -10.78 11.61 44.35
CA VAL A 31 -11.38 12.04 43.09
C VAL A 31 -11.92 10.79 42.41
N LEU A 32 -13.24 10.55 42.54
CA LEU A 32 -13.95 9.58 41.71
C LEU A 32 -13.88 10.08 40.26
N ARG A 33 -12.87 9.60 39.51
CA ARG A 33 -12.90 9.65 38.06
C ARG A 33 -14.03 8.72 37.62
N ALA A 34 -14.99 9.27 36.89
CA ALA A 34 -15.96 8.47 36.17
C ALA A 34 -15.19 7.61 35.16
N PHE A 35 -15.03 6.32 35.46
CA PHE A 35 -14.56 5.35 34.48
C PHE A 35 -15.69 5.20 33.46
N GLY A 36 -15.50 5.76 32.27
CA GLY A 36 -16.23 5.29 31.09
C GLY A 36 -16.02 3.78 30.92
N PRO A 37 -16.84 3.10 30.10
CA PRO A 37 -16.63 1.68 29.85
C PRO A 37 -15.17 1.47 29.40
N ALA A 38 -14.47 0.54 30.06
CA ALA A 38 -13.12 0.19 29.66
C ALA A 38 -13.14 -0.27 28.19
N PRO A 39 -12.20 0.19 27.34
CA PRO A 39 -12.13 -0.28 25.97
C PRO A 39 -11.97 -1.80 25.97
N ALA A 40 -12.67 -2.47 25.06
CA ALA A 40 -12.42 -3.88 24.80
C ALA A 40 -11.02 -4.00 24.19
N LEU A 41 -10.10 -4.65 24.90
CA LEU A 41 -8.76 -4.92 24.40
C LEU A 41 -8.84 -6.07 23.40
N ALA A 42 -8.35 -5.86 22.16
CA ALA A 42 -8.26 -6.93 21.18
C ALA A 42 -7.07 -7.86 21.50
N GLN A 43 -5.96 -7.29 21.99
CA GLN A 43 -4.84 -7.99 22.61
C GLN A 43 -4.25 -7.20 23.79
N THR A 44 -3.53 -7.87 24.69
CA THR A 44 -2.82 -7.22 25.81
C THR A 44 -1.35 -6.96 25.47
N THR A 45 -1.07 -6.27 24.34
CA THR A 45 0.31 -6.01 23.89
C THR A 45 0.69 -4.53 24.05
N LEU A 46 1.97 -4.27 24.35
CA LEU A 46 2.55 -2.93 24.43
C LEU A 46 2.39 -2.13 23.13
N ASP A 47 2.26 -2.82 22.00
CA ASP A 47 2.13 -2.23 20.67
C ASP A 47 0.73 -1.67 20.43
N GLU A 48 -0.35 -2.36 20.83
CA GLU A 48 -1.72 -1.83 20.75
C GLU A 48 -1.85 -0.57 21.61
N ALA A 49 -1.36 -0.61 22.84
CA ALA A 49 -1.37 0.55 23.74
C ALA A 49 -0.55 1.73 23.19
N THR A 50 0.54 1.44 22.47
CA THR A 50 1.36 2.46 21.81
C THR A 50 0.62 3.08 20.63
N THR A 51 -0.01 2.27 19.79
CA THR A 51 -0.82 2.72 18.66
C THR A 51 -1.97 3.62 19.11
N VAL A 52 -2.73 3.20 20.12
CA VAL A 52 -3.83 4.01 20.70
C VAL A 52 -3.29 5.35 21.21
N ARG A 53 -2.21 5.34 21.98
CA ARG A 53 -1.60 6.57 22.51
C ARG A 53 -1.13 7.52 21.41
N VAL A 54 -0.50 7.00 20.37
CA VAL A 54 -0.04 7.81 19.22
C VAL A 54 -1.24 8.42 18.51
N TYR A 55 -2.28 7.63 18.26
CA TYR A 55 -3.50 8.10 17.61
C TYR A 55 -4.20 9.20 18.41
N GLU A 56 -4.46 8.98 19.69
CA GLU A 56 -5.13 9.97 20.56
C GLU A 56 -4.34 11.30 20.65
N ARG A 57 -3.01 11.21 20.65
CA ARG A 57 -2.13 12.38 20.72
C ARG A 57 -2.08 13.15 19.39
N VAL A 58 -2.00 12.44 18.26
CA VAL A 58 -1.66 13.05 16.97
C VAL A 58 -2.87 13.34 16.09
N SER A 59 -3.91 12.50 16.13
CA SER A 59 -5.12 12.70 15.32
C SER A 59 -5.77 14.08 15.45
N PRO A 60 -5.73 14.80 16.60
CA PRO A 60 -6.22 16.18 16.67
C PRO A 60 -5.51 17.15 15.73
N ALA A 61 -4.22 16.91 15.44
CA ALA A 61 -3.40 17.75 14.58
C ALA A 61 -3.48 17.37 13.09
N VAL A 62 -4.18 16.29 12.75
CA VAL A 62 -4.43 15.87 11.36
C VAL A 62 -5.74 16.48 10.89
N VAL A 63 -5.69 17.14 9.74
CA VAL A 63 -6.83 17.88 9.18
C VAL A 63 -7.28 17.29 7.86
N ALA A 64 -8.57 17.41 7.55
CA ALA A 64 -9.08 17.18 6.21
C ALA A 64 -8.97 18.48 5.41
N ILE A 65 -8.53 18.37 4.15
CA ILE A 65 -8.40 19.47 3.21
C ILE A 65 -9.38 19.22 2.06
N GLU A 66 -10.21 20.21 1.78
CA GLU A 66 -11.24 20.16 0.75
C GLU A 66 -10.98 21.26 -0.29
N THR A 67 -10.93 20.88 -1.57
CA THR A 67 -10.84 21.76 -2.74
C THR A 67 -12.11 21.64 -3.59
N ARG A 68 -12.23 22.40 -4.69
CA ARG A 68 -13.45 22.35 -5.54
C ARG A 68 -13.66 21.02 -6.27
N GLY A 69 -12.63 20.19 -6.41
CA GLY A 69 -12.69 18.96 -7.21
C GLY A 69 -11.99 17.75 -6.59
N SER A 70 -11.39 17.89 -5.41
CA SER A 70 -10.65 16.82 -4.72
C SER A 70 -10.56 17.10 -3.21
N GLY A 71 -9.96 16.18 -2.48
CA GLY A 71 -9.65 16.36 -1.07
C GLY A 71 -8.51 15.45 -0.63
N GLY A 72 -7.96 15.76 0.53
CA GLY A 72 -6.87 15.00 1.12
C GLY A 72 -6.73 15.31 2.60
N SER A 73 -5.56 15.00 3.12
CA SER A 73 -5.19 15.23 4.51
C SER A 73 -4.07 16.24 4.64
N GLY A 74 -3.89 16.76 5.84
CA GLY A 74 -2.77 17.63 6.18
C GLY A 74 -2.39 17.48 7.64
N SER A 75 -1.24 18.04 8.02
CA SER A 75 -0.77 18.09 9.40
C SER A 75 -0.55 19.53 9.84
N ILE A 76 -1.12 19.95 10.96
CA ILE A 76 -0.76 21.23 11.59
C ILE A 76 0.64 21.07 12.18
N VAL A 77 1.63 21.81 11.67
CA VAL A 77 3.05 21.65 12.04
C VAL A 77 3.54 22.70 13.02
N ASP A 78 2.80 23.79 13.22
CA ASP A 78 3.10 24.77 14.26
C ASP A 78 1.86 25.53 14.75
N ALA A 79 2.00 26.20 15.91
CA ALA A 79 0.91 26.91 16.58
C ALA A 79 0.41 28.16 15.83
N SER A 80 1.09 28.57 14.75
CA SER A 80 0.67 29.70 13.92
C SER A 80 -0.35 29.30 12.84
N GLY A 81 -0.81 28.05 12.85
CA GLY A 81 -1.76 27.51 11.88
C GLY A 81 -1.13 27.17 10.55
N LEU A 82 0.17 26.87 10.52
CA LEU A 82 0.82 26.32 9.34
C LEU A 82 0.49 24.84 9.22
N ILE A 83 0.00 24.44 8.05
CA ILE A 83 -0.35 23.07 7.70
C ILE A 83 0.55 22.60 6.56
N LEU A 84 1.05 21.38 6.69
CA LEU A 84 1.77 20.66 5.65
C LEU A 84 0.83 19.66 4.97
N THR A 85 0.89 19.56 3.65
CA THR A 85 0.15 18.60 2.82
C THR A 85 0.90 18.37 1.51
N ASN A 86 0.33 17.62 0.57
CA ASN A 86 0.87 17.49 -0.77
C ASN A 86 0.45 18.62 -1.71
N ALA A 87 1.25 18.86 -2.75
CA ALA A 87 0.92 19.85 -3.77
C ALA A 87 -0.28 19.38 -4.61
N HIS A 88 -0.39 18.10 -4.94
CA HIS A 88 -1.53 17.58 -5.71
C HIS A 88 -2.86 17.68 -4.94
N VAL A 89 -2.85 17.64 -3.60
CA VAL A 89 -4.06 17.77 -2.77
C VAL A 89 -4.69 19.16 -2.91
N VAL A 90 -3.85 20.20 -2.92
CA VAL A 90 -4.31 21.60 -3.08
C VAL A 90 -4.40 22.01 -4.55
N GLY A 91 -3.73 21.27 -5.44
CA GLY A 91 -3.64 21.56 -6.87
C GLY A 91 -3.14 22.98 -7.14
N GLY A 92 -3.84 23.69 -8.02
CA GLY A 92 -3.59 25.11 -8.31
C GLY A 92 -4.41 26.09 -7.48
N GLU A 93 -5.13 25.63 -6.46
CA GLU A 93 -5.98 26.51 -5.65
C GLU A 93 -5.13 27.43 -4.76
N ARG A 94 -5.58 28.69 -4.63
CA ARG A 94 -4.94 29.66 -3.72
C ARG A 94 -5.50 29.59 -2.31
N VAL A 95 -6.74 29.09 -2.19
CA VAL A 95 -7.49 29.05 -0.94
C VAL A 95 -8.24 27.74 -0.90
N VAL A 96 -8.09 27.01 0.20
CA VAL A 96 -8.72 25.71 0.44
C VAL A 96 -9.54 25.74 1.73
N THR A 97 -10.45 24.79 1.88
CA THR A 97 -11.19 24.59 3.14
C THR A 97 -10.46 23.54 3.99
N VAL A 98 -10.25 23.84 5.27
CA VAL A 98 -9.59 22.95 6.22
C VAL A 98 -10.55 22.61 7.36
N ARG A 99 -10.76 21.33 7.63
CA ARG A 99 -11.58 20.84 8.74
C ARG A 99 -10.73 20.10 9.77
N LEU A 100 -10.79 20.53 11.03
CA LEU A 100 -10.17 19.85 12.17
C LEU A 100 -11.08 18.73 12.68
N THR A 101 -10.51 17.76 13.39
CA THR A 101 -11.25 16.64 13.98
C THR A 101 -12.22 17.05 15.09
N ASP A 102 -12.02 18.23 15.69
CA ASP A 102 -12.97 18.83 16.65
C ASP A 102 -14.17 19.53 15.99
N GLY A 103 -14.27 19.46 14.66
CA GLY A 103 -15.36 20.02 13.86
C GLY A 103 -15.17 21.49 13.48
N ARG A 104 -14.10 22.18 13.92
CA ARG A 104 -13.80 23.53 13.47
C ARG A 104 -13.41 23.52 11.99
N THR A 105 -13.93 24.49 11.23
CA THR A 105 -13.61 24.70 9.82
C THR A 105 -12.99 26.06 9.60
N PHE A 106 -11.95 26.12 8.78
CA PHE A 106 -11.21 27.32 8.44
C PHE A 106 -11.01 27.44 6.93
N GLN A 107 -10.87 28.67 6.45
CA GLN A 107 -10.25 28.91 5.14
C GLN A 107 -8.73 28.97 5.34
N GLY A 108 -7.98 28.38 4.41
CA GLY A 108 -6.52 28.37 4.43
C GLY A 108 -5.93 28.91 3.13
N ASP A 109 -4.94 29.79 3.23
CA ASP A 109 -4.18 30.29 2.07
C ASP A 109 -3.04 29.32 1.75
N VAL A 110 -2.88 28.94 0.49
CA VAL A 110 -1.69 28.18 0.06
C VAL A 110 -0.52 29.15 -0.05
N VAL A 111 0.46 29.00 0.85
CA VAL A 111 1.57 29.95 1.05
C VAL A 111 2.90 29.45 0.50
N GLY A 112 2.98 28.22 0.03
CA GLY A 112 4.20 27.69 -0.58
C GLY A 112 4.01 26.32 -1.23
N TYR A 113 4.78 26.08 -2.27
CA TYR A 113 4.91 24.81 -2.98
C TYR A 113 6.38 24.37 -3.00
N GLY A 114 6.60 23.05 -2.96
CA GLY A 114 7.90 22.44 -3.11
C GLY A 114 8.55 22.80 -4.45
N GLN A 115 9.88 22.84 -4.48
CA GLN A 115 10.67 23.05 -5.70
C GLN A 115 11.07 21.70 -6.31
N ASN A 116 11.51 21.69 -7.58
CA ASN A 116 12.00 20.49 -8.28
C ASN A 116 11.01 19.32 -8.27
N ASN A 117 9.73 19.61 -8.51
CA ASN A 117 8.63 18.63 -8.49
C ASN A 117 8.41 17.94 -7.14
N LEU A 118 8.94 18.49 -6.04
CA LEU A 118 8.63 18.00 -4.69
C LEU A 118 7.15 18.23 -4.39
N ASP A 119 6.41 17.14 -4.21
CA ASP A 119 4.96 17.13 -3.99
C ASP A 119 4.58 17.54 -2.56
N LEU A 120 4.99 18.73 -2.14
CA LEU A 120 4.64 19.35 -0.87
C LEU A 120 4.00 20.72 -1.10
N ALA A 121 3.00 21.03 -0.28
CA ALA A 121 2.44 22.36 -0.17
C ALA A 121 2.26 22.76 1.30
N ALA A 122 2.28 24.07 1.54
CA ALA A 122 2.05 24.66 2.83
C ALA A 122 0.81 25.55 2.80
N ILE A 123 -0.09 25.35 3.77
CA ILE A 123 -1.31 26.14 3.95
C ILE A 123 -1.20 26.94 5.24
N ARG A 124 -1.65 28.20 5.23
CA ARG A 124 -1.79 29.04 6.40
C ARG A 124 -3.27 29.24 6.73
N LEU A 125 -3.69 28.83 7.92
CA LEU A 125 -5.06 29.08 8.37
C LEU A 125 -5.34 30.59 8.54
N ARG A 126 -6.46 31.05 7.98
CA ARG A 126 -6.95 32.42 8.17
C ARG A 126 -7.59 32.60 9.54
N GLY A 127 -7.61 33.85 10.01
CA GLY A 127 -8.32 34.23 11.23
C GLY A 127 -7.56 34.00 12.53
N ASN A 128 -6.27 33.63 12.46
CA ASN A 128 -5.38 33.42 13.62
C ASN A 128 -5.99 32.53 14.71
N PRO A 129 -6.39 31.28 14.38
CA PRO A 129 -6.96 30.38 15.36
C PRO A 129 -5.98 30.05 16.49
N THR A 130 -6.52 29.91 17.69
CA THR A 130 -5.77 29.54 18.90
C THR A 130 -6.09 28.11 19.32
N ASN A 131 -5.29 27.57 20.24
CA ASN A 131 -5.41 26.19 20.75
C ASN A 131 -5.42 25.17 19.62
N LEU A 132 -4.43 25.28 18.72
CA LEU A 132 -4.21 24.31 17.67
C LEU A 132 -3.31 23.18 18.19
N PRO A 133 -3.71 21.92 18.04
CA PRO A 133 -2.80 20.79 18.20
C PRO A 133 -1.76 20.79 17.08
N THR A 134 -0.56 20.26 17.35
CA THR A 134 0.53 20.21 16.36
C THR A 134 1.19 18.84 16.31
N VAL A 135 1.62 18.43 15.13
CA VAL A 135 2.45 17.24 14.91
C VAL A 135 3.91 17.61 15.14
N THR A 136 4.64 16.79 15.91
CA THR A 136 6.09 16.93 16.05
C THR A 136 6.78 16.24 14.87
N ILE A 137 7.75 16.89 14.24
CA ILE A 137 8.52 16.32 13.12
C ILE A 137 9.77 15.62 13.68
N ALA A 138 10.01 14.39 13.25
CA ALA A 138 11.20 13.64 13.64
C ALA A 138 12.48 14.29 13.04
N PRO A 139 13.65 14.07 13.66
CA PRO A 139 14.91 14.51 13.08
C PRO A 139 15.16 13.88 11.70
N PRO A 140 15.84 14.57 10.77
CA PRO A 140 16.22 13.98 9.49
C PRO A 140 17.06 12.72 9.68
N ASN A 141 17.00 11.78 8.73
CA ASN A 141 17.81 10.54 8.72
C ASN A 141 17.62 9.63 9.96
N SER A 142 16.54 9.82 10.72
CA SER A 142 16.21 9.02 11.91
C SER A 142 15.47 7.71 11.59
N VAL A 143 14.91 7.61 10.38
CA VAL A 143 14.10 6.47 9.93
C VAL A 143 14.98 5.25 9.66
N ARG A 144 14.47 4.05 9.94
CA ARG A 144 15.09 2.75 9.61
C ARG A 144 14.03 1.79 9.07
N VAL A 145 14.43 0.95 8.12
CA VAL A 145 13.62 -0.18 7.65
C VAL A 145 13.28 -1.11 8.81
N GLY A 146 12.05 -1.64 8.83
CA GLY A 146 11.51 -2.51 9.88
C GLY A 146 10.92 -1.78 11.09
N GLN A 147 11.01 -0.45 11.16
CA GLN A 147 10.33 0.33 12.20
C GLN A 147 8.82 0.39 11.95
N SER A 148 8.00 0.36 13.00
CA SER A 148 6.57 0.61 12.84
C SER A 148 6.29 1.97 12.21
N ALA A 149 5.34 1.97 11.29
CA ALA A 149 4.83 3.14 10.59
C ALA A 149 3.31 3.22 10.81
N LEU A 150 2.84 4.40 11.22
CA LEU A 150 1.43 4.66 11.46
C LEU A 150 0.99 5.82 10.56
N ALA A 151 0.02 5.59 9.68
CA ALA A 151 -0.51 6.63 8.81
C ALA A 151 -1.89 7.08 9.31
N ILE A 152 -2.07 8.39 9.42
CA ILE A 152 -3.37 8.99 9.78
C ILE A 152 -3.83 9.88 8.62
N GLY A 153 -5.09 9.75 8.22
CA GLY A 153 -5.65 10.54 7.14
C GLY A 153 -7.17 10.57 7.11
N SER A 154 -7.71 10.91 5.94
CA SER A 154 -9.13 11.04 5.67
C SER A 154 -9.53 10.28 4.40
N PRO A 155 -9.19 8.99 4.29
CA PRO A 155 -9.48 8.21 3.09
C PRO A 155 -10.98 8.15 2.86
N PHE A 156 -11.41 8.40 1.62
CA PHE A 156 -12.84 8.44 1.24
C PHE A 156 -13.70 9.37 2.12
N GLY A 157 -13.11 10.41 2.72
CA GLY A 157 -13.78 11.33 3.63
C GLY A 157 -13.95 10.84 5.08
N LEU A 158 -13.42 9.65 5.41
CA LEU A 158 -13.40 9.08 6.76
C LEU A 158 -12.26 9.70 7.59
N GLN A 159 -12.44 10.96 7.99
CA GLN A 159 -11.45 11.72 8.75
C GLN A 159 -11.02 11.00 10.04
N GLY A 160 -9.70 10.91 10.25
CA GLY A 160 -9.11 10.23 11.40
C GLY A 160 -8.91 8.73 11.20
N THR A 161 -8.95 8.22 9.96
CA THR A 161 -8.59 6.82 9.73
C THR A 161 -7.12 6.61 10.05
N LEU A 162 -6.83 5.57 10.83
CA LEU A 162 -5.50 5.10 11.18
C LEU A 162 -5.21 3.78 10.47
N THR A 163 -4.06 3.68 9.83
CA THR A 163 -3.50 2.43 9.32
C THR A 163 -2.11 2.21 9.89
N VAL A 164 -1.71 0.95 10.05
CA VAL A 164 -0.47 0.56 10.70
C VAL A 164 0.27 -0.42 9.80
N GLY A 165 1.59 -0.31 9.79
CA GLY A 165 2.52 -1.19 9.10
C GLY A 165 3.94 -0.94 9.58
N ILE A 166 4.91 -1.08 8.68
CA ILE A 166 6.33 -0.82 8.88
C ILE A 166 6.89 0.05 7.76
N VAL A 167 8.08 0.59 8.00
CA VAL A 167 8.93 1.11 6.93
C VAL A 167 9.53 -0.08 6.18
N SER A 168 9.03 -0.34 4.98
CA SER A 168 9.43 -1.49 4.15
C SER A 168 10.76 -1.24 3.43
N ARG A 169 11.02 0.00 2.99
CA ARG A 169 12.26 0.39 2.29
C ARG A 169 12.50 1.89 2.43
N ILE A 170 13.78 2.29 2.39
CA ILE A 170 14.19 3.69 2.21
C ILE A 170 14.77 3.79 0.79
N ASP A 171 14.09 4.50 -0.09
CA ASP A 171 14.52 4.72 -1.47
C ASP A 171 15.34 6.02 -1.52
N THR A 172 16.66 5.88 -1.49
CA THR A 172 17.58 7.02 -1.50
C THR A 172 17.68 7.71 -2.85
N GLU A 173 17.34 7.02 -3.95
CA GLU A 173 17.39 7.59 -5.30
C GLU A 173 16.19 8.50 -5.52
N ARG A 174 15.01 8.05 -5.10
CA ARG A 174 13.75 8.81 -5.20
C ARG A 174 13.51 9.74 -4.00
N ASN A 175 14.33 9.60 -2.96
CA ASN A 175 14.15 10.21 -1.65
C ASN A 175 12.74 9.99 -1.09
N LEU A 176 12.32 8.72 -1.02
CA LEU A 176 11.00 8.31 -0.52
C LEU A 176 11.13 7.22 0.56
N ILE A 177 10.19 7.22 1.48
CA ILE A 177 9.95 6.12 2.42
C ILE A 177 8.88 5.24 1.82
N GLN A 178 9.16 3.95 1.65
CA GLN A 178 8.17 2.94 1.32
C GLN A 178 7.61 2.32 2.61
N THR A 179 6.30 2.11 2.65
CA THR A 179 5.57 1.53 3.79
C THR A 179 4.50 0.57 3.30
N ASP A 180 4.22 -0.47 4.08
CA ASP A 180 3.09 -1.38 3.87
C ASP A 180 1.83 -0.96 4.64
N ALA A 181 1.95 0.00 5.56
CA ALA A 181 0.80 0.66 6.17
C ALA A 181 -0.14 1.15 5.06
N ALA A 182 -1.41 0.71 5.11
CA ALA A 182 -2.34 0.97 4.02
C ALA A 182 -2.51 2.48 3.76
N ILE A 183 -2.05 2.94 2.59
CA ILE A 183 -2.25 4.30 2.08
C ILE A 183 -3.32 4.22 0.98
N ASN A 184 -4.37 5.04 1.09
CA ASN A 184 -5.51 5.06 0.16
C ASN A 184 -5.79 6.50 -0.28
N PRO A 185 -6.55 6.73 -1.38
CA PRO A 185 -7.01 8.07 -1.75
C PRO A 185 -7.65 8.80 -0.56
N GLY A 186 -7.10 9.96 -0.20
CA GLY A 186 -7.47 10.76 0.97
C GLY A 186 -6.51 10.67 2.17
N ASN A 187 -5.58 9.70 2.19
CA ASN A 187 -4.44 9.71 3.11
C ASN A 187 -3.33 10.68 2.66
N SER A 188 -3.27 11.01 1.37
CA SER A 188 -2.32 11.96 0.80
C SER A 188 -2.31 13.28 1.58
N GLY A 189 -1.13 13.71 1.98
CA GLY A 189 -0.84 14.90 2.76
C GLY A 189 -0.90 14.69 4.27
N GLY A 190 -1.43 13.55 4.73
CA GLY A 190 -1.40 13.12 6.13
C GLY A 190 -0.02 12.66 6.59
N PRO A 191 0.23 12.58 7.91
CA PRO A 191 1.52 12.16 8.42
C PRO A 191 1.71 10.64 8.36
N LEU A 192 2.93 10.20 8.05
CA LEU A 192 3.46 8.90 8.45
C LEU A 192 4.21 9.09 9.77
N LEU A 193 3.90 8.30 10.79
CA LEU A 193 4.34 8.50 12.18
C LEU A 193 5.14 7.30 12.70
N ASN A 194 6.10 7.57 13.57
CA ASN A 194 6.75 6.54 14.39
C ASN A 194 5.98 6.27 15.70
N ARG A 195 6.48 5.31 16.51
CA ARG A 195 5.89 4.92 17.81
C ARG A 195 5.88 6.04 18.88
N ASP A 196 6.65 7.10 18.68
CA ASP A 196 6.67 8.29 19.55
C ASP A 196 5.63 9.34 19.15
N GLY A 197 4.92 9.11 18.03
CA GLY A 197 3.98 10.06 17.44
C GLY A 197 4.68 11.23 16.74
N GLN A 198 5.92 11.03 16.29
CA GLN A 198 6.63 12.00 15.48
C GLN A 198 6.43 11.66 13.99
N MET A 199 6.21 12.68 13.18
CA MET A 199 6.15 12.56 11.71
C MET A 199 7.52 12.15 11.18
N ILE A 200 7.57 11.01 10.51
CA ILE A 200 8.73 10.51 9.77
C ILE A 200 8.61 10.75 8.26
N GLY A 201 7.41 11.04 7.77
CA GLY A 201 7.18 11.50 6.40
C GLY A 201 5.76 12.01 6.16
N VAL A 202 5.49 12.50 4.95
CA VAL A 202 4.16 12.91 4.48
C VAL A 202 3.69 11.91 3.44
N ASN A 203 2.59 11.21 3.70
CA ASN A 203 2.01 10.24 2.76
C ASN A 203 1.68 10.96 1.45
N THR A 204 2.14 10.47 0.32
CA THR A 204 2.05 11.22 -0.96
C THR A 204 1.32 10.43 -2.03
N SER A 205 1.74 9.21 -2.25
CA SER A 205 1.24 8.37 -3.32
C SER A 205 1.19 6.92 -2.88
N ILE A 206 0.44 6.18 -3.66
CA ILE A 206 0.33 4.74 -3.63
C ILE A 206 0.69 4.26 -5.02
N PHE A 207 1.24 3.06 -5.10
CA PHE A 207 1.13 2.33 -6.34
C PHE A 207 -0.32 1.85 -6.44
N THR A 208 -1.14 2.49 -7.29
CA THR A 208 -2.51 2.02 -7.55
C THR A 208 -2.82 1.87 -9.01
N THR A 209 -3.72 0.95 -9.26
CA THR A 209 -4.00 0.39 -10.55
C THR A 209 -5.43 0.75 -10.92
N GLY A 210 -5.61 1.99 -11.38
CA GLY A 210 -6.90 2.50 -11.84
C GLY A 210 -7.55 3.56 -10.93
N ARG A 211 -8.67 4.10 -11.42
CA ARG A 211 -9.38 5.29 -10.90
C ARG A 211 -10.00 5.11 -9.51
N ASP A 212 -10.24 3.85 -9.10
CA ASP A 212 -10.89 3.44 -7.85
C ASP A 212 -9.99 2.54 -6.97
N GLY A 213 -8.67 2.52 -7.24
CA GLY A 213 -7.73 1.62 -6.58
C GLY A 213 -7.48 1.92 -5.09
N GLY A 214 -7.43 0.85 -4.29
CA GLY A 214 -7.08 0.88 -2.87
C GLY A 214 -5.61 0.52 -2.61
N SER A 215 -5.21 0.49 -1.35
CA SER A 215 -3.83 0.21 -0.96
C SER A 215 -3.43 -1.23 -1.24
N VAL A 216 -2.33 -1.41 -1.95
CA VAL A 216 -1.74 -2.71 -2.29
C VAL A 216 -0.58 -3.14 -1.37
N GLY A 217 -0.45 -2.51 -0.19
CA GLY A 217 0.72 -2.71 0.67
C GLY A 217 2.00 -2.05 0.17
N ILE A 218 1.92 -1.18 -0.84
CA ILE A 218 3.03 -0.35 -1.32
C ILE A 218 2.61 1.13 -1.33
N GLY A 219 2.81 1.77 -0.18
CA GLY A 219 2.62 3.21 0.02
C GLY A 219 3.95 3.97 0.05
N PHE A 220 3.91 5.25 -0.32
CA PHE A 220 5.07 6.13 -0.30
C PHE A 220 4.83 7.39 0.55
N ALA A 221 5.89 7.82 1.24
CA ALA A 221 5.92 9.06 1.99
C ALA A 221 7.18 9.87 1.71
N ILE A 222 7.01 11.20 1.63
CA ILE A 222 8.12 12.15 1.49
C ILE A 222 8.82 12.28 2.86
N PRO A 223 10.13 12.03 2.95
CA PRO A 223 10.86 11.98 4.22
C PRO A 223 11.08 13.35 4.87
N THR A 224 11.40 13.33 6.16
CA THR A 224 11.51 14.54 6.99
C THR A 224 12.62 15.52 6.59
N ASP A 225 13.68 15.06 5.96
CA ASP A 225 14.76 15.91 5.41
C ASP A 225 14.22 16.85 4.31
N ALA A 226 13.42 16.32 3.38
CA ALA A 226 12.77 17.11 2.34
C ALA A 226 11.72 18.05 2.95
N VAL A 227 10.92 17.56 3.92
CA VAL A 227 9.93 18.35 4.65
C VAL A 227 10.58 19.53 5.38
N GLN A 228 11.67 19.31 6.12
CA GLN A 228 12.32 20.36 6.89
C GLN A 228 12.94 21.42 5.97
N THR A 229 13.55 21.00 4.86
CA THR A 229 14.07 21.91 3.83
C THR A 229 12.95 22.77 3.26
N PHE A 230 11.81 22.16 2.92
CA PHE A 230 10.65 22.88 2.43
C PHE A 230 10.07 23.86 3.45
N LEU A 231 9.86 23.43 4.70
CA LEU A 231 9.34 24.30 5.75
C LEU A 231 10.28 25.47 6.06
N ALA A 232 11.60 25.27 5.97
CA ALA A 232 12.58 26.36 6.09
C ALA A 232 12.38 27.39 4.98
N ALA A 233 12.22 26.96 3.72
CA ALA A 233 11.96 27.84 2.59
C ALA A 233 10.61 28.58 2.71
N VAL A 234 9.57 27.92 3.22
CA VAL A 234 8.27 28.56 3.48
C VAL A 234 8.41 29.66 4.53
N ARG A 235 9.12 29.38 5.62
CA ARG A 235 9.34 30.34 6.72
C ARG A 235 10.20 31.53 6.32
N SER A 236 11.16 31.33 5.41
CA SER A 236 12.00 32.41 4.87
C SER A 236 11.36 33.17 3.71
N GLY A 237 10.18 32.75 3.23
CA GLY A 237 9.51 33.35 2.07
C GLY A 237 10.16 33.01 0.72
N GLN A 238 10.99 31.95 0.68
CA GLN A 238 11.70 31.47 -0.51
C GLN A 238 10.98 30.32 -1.22
N ALA A 239 9.93 29.76 -0.61
CA ALA A 239 9.11 28.74 -1.27
C ALA A 239 8.40 29.31 -2.51
N SER A 240 8.14 28.45 -3.50
CA SER A 240 7.38 28.85 -4.69
C SER A 240 5.96 29.22 -4.30
N THR A 241 5.42 30.33 -4.81
CA THR A 241 4.02 30.74 -4.57
C THR A 241 3.07 30.27 -5.68
N THR A 242 3.62 29.65 -6.71
CA THR A 242 2.88 29.01 -7.79
C THR A 242 3.07 27.52 -7.70
N ALA A 243 1.98 26.76 -7.85
CA ALA A 243 2.07 25.33 -8.10
C ALA A 243 2.96 25.13 -9.34
N ALA A 244 3.81 24.10 -9.33
CA ALA A 244 4.31 23.56 -10.58
C ALA A 244 3.09 23.25 -11.46
N ALA A 245 3.17 23.45 -12.78
CA ALA A 245 2.04 23.22 -13.68
C ALA A 245 1.44 21.84 -13.37
N GLY A 246 0.25 21.81 -12.77
CA GLY A 246 -0.37 20.59 -12.30
C GLY A 246 -0.58 19.67 -13.50
N ARG A 247 0.09 18.52 -13.50
CA ARG A 247 -0.16 17.48 -14.49
C ARG A 247 -1.43 16.77 -14.06
N SER A 248 -2.48 16.85 -14.88
CA SER A 248 -3.61 15.92 -14.77
C SER A 248 -3.14 14.60 -15.37
N ASP A 249 -3.05 13.56 -14.55
CA ASP A 249 -2.73 12.23 -15.05
C ASP A 249 -3.74 11.84 -16.14
N ARG A 250 -3.23 11.44 -17.31
CA ARG A 250 -4.00 10.92 -18.44
C ARG A 250 -4.79 9.69 -17.98
N GLU A 251 -6.06 9.68 -18.34
CA GLU A 251 -6.97 8.54 -18.13
C GLU A 251 -6.58 7.34 -19.01
N PRO A 252 -6.89 6.10 -18.58
CA PRO A 252 -6.61 4.91 -19.38
C PRO A 252 -7.30 4.94 -20.75
N THR A 253 -6.56 4.61 -21.80
CA THR A 253 -7.10 4.43 -23.16
C THR A 253 -7.48 2.98 -23.40
N THR A 254 -8.69 2.71 -23.87
CA THR A 254 -9.12 1.33 -24.17
C THR A 254 -8.36 0.75 -25.36
N ILE A 255 -7.88 -0.48 -25.22
CA ILE A 255 -7.24 -1.29 -26.26
C ILE A 255 -7.94 -2.65 -26.36
N ALA A 256 -8.19 -3.13 -27.57
CA ALA A 256 -8.87 -4.40 -27.80
C ALA A 256 -7.87 -5.55 -27.96
N ILE A 257 -8.18 -6.71 -27.38
CA ILE A 257 -7.49 -7.97 -27.69
C ILE A 257 -7.67 -8.28 -29.19
N ASN A 258 -6.57 -8.63 -29.88
CA ASN A 258 -6.51 -8.85 -31.33
C ASN A 258 -6.92 -7.62 -32.17
N GLY A 259 -6.91 -6.42 -31.57
CA GLY A 259 -7.10 -5.16 -32.26
C GLY A 259 -5.87 -4.70 -33.05
N PRO A 260 -5.99 -3.62 -33.84
CA PRO A 260 -4.83 -2.97 -34.44
C PRO A 260 -3.90 -2.42 -33.35
N ALA A 261 -2.59 -2.36 -33.65
CA ALA A 261 -1.63 -1.72 -32.75
C ALA A 261 -1.97 -0.24 -32.56
N VAL A 262 -1.92 0.23 -31.31
CA VAL A 262 -2.13 1.63 -30.95
C VAL A 262 -0.79 2.36 -30.95
N GLN A 263 -0.76 3.57 -31.51
CA GLN A 263 0.43 4.42 -31.45
C GLN A 263 0.35 5.32 -30.22
N GLY A 264 1.44 5.36 -29.44
CA GLY A 264 1.59 6.19 -28.26
C GLY A 264 2.86 7.02 -28.30
N GLN A 265 2.90 8.03 -27.44
CA GLN A 265 4.08 8.87 -27.23
C GLN A 265 4.23 9.15 -25.73
N LEU A 266 5.45 8.94 -25.22
CA LEU A 266 5.89 9.42 -23.92
C LEU A 266 6.51 10.80 -24.11
N ASP A 267 5.94 11.80 -23.43
CA ASP A 267 6.36 13.20 -23.50
C ASP A 267 6.10 13.92 -22.16
N ASP A 268 6.40 15.22 -22.09
CA ASP A 268 6.21 16.04 -20.88
C ASP A 268 4.76 16.11 -20.35
N SER A 269 3.79 15.62 -21.11
CA SER A 269 2.39 15.54 -20.72
C SER A 269 1.90 14.11 -20.46
N SER A 270 2.79 13.12 -20.50
CA SER A 270 2.55 11.76 -20.01
C SER A 270 2.54 11.70 -18.48
N ASN A 271 1.96 10.62 -17.95
CA ASN A 271 1.97 10.36 -16.51
C ASN A 271 3.38 9.99 -16.10
N ILE A 272 3.69 10.16 -14.82
CA ILE A 272 5.02 9.88 -14.29
C ILE A 272 4.88 8.90 -13.14
N LEU A 273 5.59 7.78 -13.20
CA LEU A 273 5.72 6.87 -12.07
C LEU A 273 6.58 7.55 -10.98
N PRO A 274 6.51 7.12 -9.71
CA PRO A 274 7.31 7.70 -8.62
C PRO A 274 8.82 7.74 -8.87
N ASP A 275 9.32 6.92 -9.79
CA ASP A 275 10.72 6.87 -10.24
C ASP A 275 11.10 7.92 -11.28
N GLY A 276 10.14 8.72 -11.72
CA GLY A 276 10.32 9.75 -12.73
C GLY A 276 10.28 9.22 -14.18
N SER A 277 10.00 7.94 -14.41
CA SER A 277 9.77 7.42 -15.75
C SER A 277 8.39 7.83 -16.26
N TYR A 278 8.30 8.07 -17.57
CA TYR A 278 7.03 8.43 -18.20
C TYR A 278 6.24 7.17 -18.57
N TYR A 279 4.92 7.19 -18.34
CA TYR A 279 4.02 6.14 -18.81
C TYR A 279 2.71 6.70 -19.37
N ASN A 280 2.05 5.92 -20.22
CA ASN A 280 0.62 6.11 -20.51
C ASN A 280 -0.17 4.84 -20.12
N PRO A 281 -1.35 5.00 -19.49
CA PRO A 281 -2.20 3.87 -19.13
C PRO A 281 -3.11 3.41 -20.28
N TYR A 282 -3.28 2.11 -20.41
CA TYR A 282 -4.24 1.46 -21.31
C TYR A 282 -5.07 0.42 -20.58
N ILE A 283 -6.28 0.13 -21.05
CA ILE A 283 -7.16 -0.87 -20.44
C ILE A 283 -7.71 -1.85 -21.49
N PHE A 284 -7.76 -3.14 -21.18
CA PHE A 284 -8.39 -4.16 -22.03
C PHE A 284 -9.28 -5.10 -21.22
N GLU A 285 -10.34 -5.61 -21.83
CA GLU A 285 -11.20 -6.65 -21.23
C GLU A 285 -10.66 -8.02 -21.59
N GLY A 286 -10.53 -8.91 -20.61
CA GLY A 286 -10.08 -10.27 -20.82
C GLY A 286 -10.88 -11.30 -20.01
N GLU A 287 -10.79 -12.56 -20.40
CA GLU A 287 -11.49 -13.69 -19.78
C GLU A 287 -10.51 -14.64 -19.08
N ALA A 288 -10.93 -15.19 -17.93
CA ALA A 288 -10.14 -16.17 -17.19
C ALA A 288 -9.74 -17.36 -18.07
N GLY A 289 -8.46 -17.72 -18.04
CA GLY A 289 -7.84 -18.78 -18.81
C GLY A 289 -7.44 -18.40 -20.24
N GLN A 290 -7.69 -17.17 -20.71
CA GLN A 290 -7.13 -16.69 -21.97
C GLN A 290 -5.63 -16.49 -21.86
N VAL A 291 -4.88 -16.88 -22.89
CA VAL A 291 -3.45 -16.58 -22.97
C VAL A 291 -3.28 -15.38 -23.89
N VAL A 292 -2.82 -14.26 -23.33
CA VAL A 292 -2.58 -13.04 -24.07
C VAL A 292 -1.09 -12.70 -24.11
N THR A 293 -0.68 -11.96 -25.13
CA THR A 293 0.65 -11.42 -25.30
C THR A 293 0.53 -9.93 -25.55
N ILE A 294 1.20 -9.13 -24.72
CA ILE A 294 1.22 -7.68 -24.79
C ILE A 294 2.61 -7.28 -25.28
N GLU A 295 2.65 -6.47 -26.33
CA GLU A 295 3.90 -6.06 -26.96
C GLU A 295 3.96 -4.55 -27.06
N MET A 296 5.05 -3.97 -26.57
CA MET A 296 5.40 -2.57 -26.73
C MET A 296 6.69 -2.47 -27.53
N VAL A 297 6.59 -1.88 -28.72
CA VAL A 297 7.71 -1.73 -29.66
C VAL A 297 8.08 -0.26 -29.76
N SER A 298 9.36 0.05 -29.51
CA SER A 298 9.92 1.38 -29.71
C SER A 298 11.33 1.31 -30.27
N GLY A 299 11.66 2.29 -31.12
CA GLY A 299 13.05 2.59 -31.48
C GLY A 299 13.56 3.90 -30.86
N ASP A 300 12.70 4.61 -30.12
CA ASP A 300 12.98 5.93 -29.55
C ASP A 300 13.26 5.84 -28.03
N LEU A 301 12.79 4.79 -27.35
CA LEU A 301 12.93 4.59 -25.90
C LEU A 301 13.08 3.10 -25.54
N ASP A 302 13.69 2.83 -24.38
CA ASP A 302 13.74 1.51 -23.77
C ASP A 302 12.39 1.15 -23.11
N SER A 303 11.68 0.19 -23.70
CA SER A 303 10.26 -0.06 -23.38
C SER A 303 10.11 -0.93 -22.15
N TYR A 304 9.16 -0.59 -21.27
CA TYR A 304 8.84 -1.34 -20.06
C TYR A 304 7.34 -1.55 -19.94
N LEU A 305 6.89 -2.78 -19.71
CA LEU A 305 5.48 -3.11 -19.55
C LEU A 305 5.15 -3.53 -18.14
N ILE A 306 4.10 -2.93 -17.58
CA ILE A 306 3.48 -3.35 -16.31
C ILE A 306 2.02 -3.69 -16.58
N VAL A 307 1.55 -4.84 -16.06
CA VAL A 307 0.16 -5.27 -16.21
C VAL A 307 -0.47 -5.57 -14.86
N VAL A 308 -1.72 -5.12 -14.72
CA VAL A 308 -2.50 -5.29 -13.49
C VAL A 308 -3.85 -5.93 -13.79
N ALA A 309 -4.26 -6.86 -12.93
CA ALA A 309 -5.51 -7.62 -13.03
C ALA A 309 -6.75 -6.86 -12.48
N PRO A 310 -7.97 -7.31 -12.80
CA PRO A 310 -9.22 -6.57 -12.54
C PRO A 310 -9.68 -6.48 -11.07
N ASP A 311 -9.29 -7.45 -10.23
CA ASP A 311 -9.91 -7.66 -8.90
C ASP A 311 -8.88 -7.97 -7.76
N ARG A 312 -7.59 -7.68 -7.97
CA ARG A 312 -6.53 -7.85 -6.95
C ARG A 312 -5.45 -6.77 -7.06
N ASP A 313 -5.03 -6.37 -5.88
CA ASP A 313 -3.96 -5.46 -5.48
C ASP A 313 -2.53 -5.98 -5.76
N ASP A 314 -2.22 -6.65 -6.88
CA ASP A 314 -0.84 -7.08 -7.18
C ASP A 314 -0.43 -6.94 -8.66
N LEU A 315 0.86 -6.66 -8.88
CA LEU A 315 1.56 -6.68 -10.17
C LEU A 315 1.42 -8.08 -10.80
N TYR A 316 0.62 -8.23 -11.86
CA TYR A 316 0.39 -9.55 -12.45
C TYR A 316 1.61 -10.04 -13.24
N ALA A 317 2.27 -9.14 -13.96
CA ALA A 317 3.64 -9.34 -14.44
C ALA A 317 4.24 -8.02 -14.95
N GLN A 318 5.57 -7.95 -14.91
CA GLN A 318 6.39 -6.88 -15.48
C GLN A 318 7.48 -7.51 -16.35
N ASP A 319 7.78 -6.91 -17.50
CA ASP A 319 8.80 -7.43 -18.42
C ASP A 319 9.56 -6.30 -19.09
N ASP A 320 10.89 -6.42 -19.08
CA ASP A 320 11.87 -5.51 -19.67
C ASP A 320 12.65 -6.12 -20.86
N ASP A 321 12.55 -7.42 -21.20
CA ASP A 321 13.34 -7.97 -22.31
C ASP A 321 12.78 -9.15 -23.13
N GLY A 322 11.50 -9.52 -23.00
CA GLY A 322 10.89 -10.61 -23.78
C GLY A 322 10.79 -10.40 -25.31
N GLY A 323 11.04 -9.18 -25.82
CA GLY A 323 10.91 -8.82 -27.23
C GLY A 323 12.22 -8.71 -28.02
N GLY A 324 13.36 -8.61 -27.32
CA GLY A 324 14.68 -8.25 -27.86
C GLY A 324 14.83 -6.76 -28.23
N ASN A 325 16.07 -6.24 -28.16
CA ASN A 325 16.42 -4.80 -28.26
C ASN A 325 15.65 -3.95 -27.23
N LEU A 326 15.21 -2.74 -27.58
CA LEU A 326 14.49 -1.77 -26.71
C LEU A 326 12.98 -2.10 -26.52
N ASN A 327 12.54 -3.33 -26.78
CA ASN A 327 11.12 -3.70 -26.83
C ASN A 327 10.73 -4.63 -25.67
N ALA A 328 9.55 -4.40 -25.10
CA ALA A 328 8.97 -5.25 -24.06
C ALA A 328 7.91 -6.19 -24.64
N ARG A 329 7.86 -7.45 -24.15
CA ARG A 329 6.87 -8.43 -24.57
C ARG A 329 6.48 -9.37 -23.43
N LEU A 330 5.27 -9.18 -22.93
CA LEU A 330 4.74 -9.94 -21.82
C LEU A 330 3.67 -10.94 -22.27
N SER A 331 3.91 -12.25 -22.06
CA SER A 331 2.94 -13.32 -22.32
C SER A 331 2.39 -13.89 -21.02
N LEU A 332 1.07 -13.88 -20.86
CA LEU A 332 0.40 -14.11 -19.58
C LEU A 332 -0.94 -14.83 -19.77
N GLN A 333 -1.28 -15.74 -18.86
CA GLN A 333 -2.56 -16.46 -18.87
C GLN A 333 -3.51 -15.82 -17.86
N LEU A 334 -4.47 -15.03 -18.35
CA LEU A 334 -5.39 -14.24 -17.54
C LEU A 334 -6.04 -15.09 -16.44
N PRO A 335 -5.80 -14.80 -15.15
CA PRO A 335 -6.34 -15.60 -14.06
C PRO A 335 -7.83 -15.33 -13.83
N TYR A 336 -8.31 -14.13 -14.21
CA TYR A 336 -9.67 -13.65 -13.94
C TYR A 336 -10.31 -13.04 -15.19
N THR A 337 -11.64 -13.05 -15.23
CA THR A 337 -12.40 -12.29 -16.23
C THR A 337 -12.59 -10.86 -15.73
N GLY A 338 -12.28 -9.85 -16.54
CA GLY A 338 -12.50 -8.44 -16.23
C GLY A 338 -11.53 -7.49 -16.95
N SER A 339 -11.49 -6.25 -16.48
CA SER A 339 -10.66 -5.18 -17.05
C SER A 339 -9.22 -5.18 -16.52
N TYR A 340 -8.25 -5.38 -17.40
CA TYR A 340 -6.82 -5.35 -17.10
C TYR A 340 -6.20 -4.00 -17.48
N LEU A 341 -5.31 -3.48 -16.63
CA LEU A 341 -4.61 -2.21 -16.85
C LEU A 341 -3.17 -2.48 -17.33
N ILE A 342 -2.73 -1.73 -18.33
CA ILE A 342 -1.37 -1.77 -18.88
C ILE A 342 -0.73 -0.40 -18.67
N PHE A 343 0.47 -0.35 -18.09
CA PHE A 343 1.32 0.83 -18.18
C PHE A 343 2.36 0.61 -19.26
N ALA A 344 2.24 1.39 -20.36
CA ALA A 344 3.26 1.50 -21.38
C ALA A 344 4.29 2.53 -20.90
N ASN A 345 5.37 2.06 -20.30
CA ASN A 345 6.34 2.84 -19.55
C ASN A 345 7.70 2.89 -20.28
N ALA A 346 8.50 3.90 -19.98
CA ALA A 346 9.94 3.87 -20.28
C ALA A 346 10.71 3.23 -19.13
N PHE A 347 11.80 2.53 -19.43
CA PHE A 347 12.65 1.93 -18.40
C PHE A 347 13.41 2.99 -17.59
N ALA A 348 13.92 4.04 -18.23
CA ALA A 348 14.70 5.08 -17.56
C ALA A 348 13.89 6.34 -17.19
N GLN A 349 14.34 7.03 -16.15
CA GLN A 349 13.79 8.32 -15.72
C GLN A 349 13.87 9.36 -16.84
N GLY A 350 12.76 10.06 -17.08
CA GLY A 350 12.70 11.17 -18.02
C GLY A 350 12.83 10.78 -19.50
N GLU A 351 12.88 9.48 -19.81
CA GLU A 351 12.99 8.97 -21.17
C GLU A 351 11.66 9.12 -21.93
N MET A 352 11.75 9.63 -23.16
CA MET A 352 10.60 10.02 -23.98
C MET A 352 10.77 9.46 -25.38
N GLY A 353 9.67 9.15 -26.04
CA GLY A 353 9.72 8.61 -27.39
C GLY A 353 8.38 8.07 -27.85
N ARG A 354 8.31 7.67 -29.12
CA ARG A 354 7.11 7.05 -29.69
C ARG A 354 7.17 5.54 -29.55
N TYR A 355 6.02 4.90 -29.43
CA TYR A 355 5.91 3.45 -29.35
C TYR A 355 4.63 2.94 -30.00
N GLN A 356 4.60 1.62 -30.24
CA GLN A 356 3.41 0.89 -30.65
C GLN A 356 3.06 -0.16 -29.60
N LEU A 357 1.81 -0.18 -29.16
CA LEU A 357 1.29 -1.14 -28.18
C LEU A 357 0.23 -2.04 -28.81
N ARG A 358 0.28 -3.34 -28.54
CA ARG A 358 -0.79 -4.28 -28.94
C ARG A 358 -1.01 -5.38 -27.93
N VAL A 359 -2.23 -5.93 -27.90
CA VAL A 359 -2.63 -7.11 -27.11
C VAL A 359 -3.11 -8.20 -28.07
N ILE A 360 -2.50 -9.37 -28.02
CA ILE A 360 -2.77 -10.51 -28.91
C ILE A 360 -3.23 -11.70 -28.07
N GLU A 361 -4.34 -12.33 -28.44
CA GLU A 361 -4.72 -13.63 -27.89
C GLU A 361 -4.00 -14.75 -28.65
N GLN A 362 -3.42 -15.69 -27.93
CA GLN A 362 -2.91 -16.91 -28.56
C GLN A 362 -4.08 -17.83 -28.85
N SER A 363 -4.33 -18.12 -30.14
CA SER A 363 -5.44 -19.01 -30.55
C SER A 363 -5.37 -20.35 -29.83
N ARG A 364 -6.47 -20.76 -29.17
CA ARG A 364 -6.66 -22.16 -28.78
C ARG A 364 -6.62 -23.02 -30.04
N ALA A 365 -5.60 -23.86 -30.17
CA ALA A 365 -5.61 -24.91 -31.18
C ALA A 365 -6.83 -25.81 -30.93
N ALA A 366 -7.76 -25.84 -31.87
CA ALA A 366 -8.90 -26.74 -31.84
C ALA A 366 -8.43 -28.20 -31.87
N GLY A 367 -8.72 -28.93 -30.79
CA GLY A 367 -8.80 -30.39 -30.67
C GLY A 367 -7.85 -31.26 -31.48
N SER A 368 -6.91 -31.90 -30.80
CA SER A 368 -6.66 -33.33 -31.03
C SER A 368 -7.18 -34.10 -29.81
N PRO A 369 -7.92 -35.22 -29.98
CA PRO A 369 -8.34 -36.02 -28.84
C PRO A 369 -7.11 -36.64 -28.20
N SER A 370 -6.68 -36.14 -27.04
CA SER A 370 -5.70 -36.84 -26.23
C SER A 370 -6.40 -38.02 -25.54
N THR A 371 -6.36 -39.14 -26.25
CA THR A 371 -6.43 -40.49 -25.69
C THR A 371 -5.64 -40.55 -24.37
N PRO A 372 -6.15 -41.15 -23.29
CA PRO A 372 -5.39 -41.33 -22.06
C PRO A 372 -4.25 -42.32 -22.33
N GLY A 373 -3.02 -41.81 -22.40
CA GLY A 373 -1.82 -42.60 -22.71
C GLY A 373 -0.52 -41.83 -22.52
N GLN A 374 -0.02 -41.87 -21.28
CA GLN A 374 1.40 -41.82 -20.83
C GLN A 374 2.45 -41.07 -21.68
N GLY A 375 3.09 -40.06 -21.06
CA GLY A 375 4.31 -39.43 -21.56
C GLY A 375 4.91 -38.33 -20.66
N SER A 376 5.30 -38.69 -19.43
CA SER A 376 6.30 -38.06 -18.53
C SER A 376 6.83 -36.64 -18.86
N GLN A 377 6.28 -35.59 -18.23
CA GLN A 377 7.10 -34.44 -17.82
C GLN A 377 7.70 -34.79 -16.46
N GLY A 378 9.03 -34.84 -16.38
CA GLY A 378 9.71 -35.31 -15.19
C GLY A 378 9.53 -34.30 -14.07
N SER A 379 8.74 -34.66 -13.05
CA SER A 379 8.73 -33.98 -11.76
C SER A 379 10.17 -33.72 -11.32
N ILE A 380 10.54 -32.45 -11.23
CA ILE A 380 11.85 -31.99 -10.77
C ILE A 380 11.99 -32.31 -9.29
N LEU A 381 10.90 -32.10 -8.53
CA LEU A 381 10.78 -32.44 -7.13
C LEU A 381 9.33 -32.82 -6.84
N ARG A 382 9.10 -33.87 -6.06
CA ARG A 382 7.79 -34.16 -5.48
C ARG A 382 7.99 -34.74 -4.10
N GLN A 383 7.53 -34.01 -3.09
CA GLN A 383 7.81 -34.30 -1.71
C GLN A 383 6.53 -34.28 -0.88
N GLN A 384 6.29 -35.36 -0.15
CA GLN A 384 5.31 -35.38 0.94
C GLN A 384 6.04 -35.06 2.24
N GLY A 385 5.47 -34.19 3.06
CA GLY A 385 6.05 -33.78 4.32
C GLY A 385 4.97 -33.50 5.37
N GLN A 386 5.44 -33.16 6.56
CA GLN A 386 4.59 -32.73 7.66
C GLN A 386 5.26 -31.54 8.35
N LEU A 387 4.59 -30.38 8.40
CA LEU A 387 5.02 -29.24 9.21
C LEU A 387 4.56 -29.42 10.65
N GLY A 388 5.44 -29.20 11.63
CA GLY A 388 5.04 -29.22 13.02
C GLY A 388 6.18 -29.09 14.05
N PRO A 389 5.89 -29.40 15.33
CA PRO A 389 6.84 -29.24 16.42
C PRO A 389 8.11 -30.08 16.21
N GLY A 390 9.21 -29.41 15.90
CA GLY A 390 10.49 -30.04 15.52
C GLY A 390 11.12 -29.41 14.28
N ASP A 391 10.33 -28.70 13.47
CA ASP A 391 10.80 -27.93 12.32
C ASP A 391 11.32 -26.55 12.71
N SER A 392 12.06 -25.93 11.80
CA SER A 392 12.53 -24.55 11.93
C SER A 392 11.34 -23.59 11.96
N THR A 393 11.50 -22.46 12.67
CA THR A 393 10.46 -21.43 12.78
C THR A 393 10.94 -20.11 12.21
N LEU A 394 10.07 -19.41 11.47
CA LEU A 394 10.29 -18.04 11.04
C LEU A 394 10.14 -17.05 12.21
N GLY A 395 10.49 -15.78 11.99
CA GLY A 395 10.45 -14.74 13.04
C GLY A 395 9.06 -14.44 13.60
N ASP A 396 8.00 -14.83 12.88
CA ASP A 396 6.59 -14.76 13.28
C ASP A 396 6.11 -16.02 14.05
N GLY A 397 6.97 -17.03 14.19
CA GLY A 397 6.67 -18.29 14.87
C GLY A 397 6.03 -19.38 13.99
N SER A 398 5.82 -19.15 12.69
CA SER A 398 5.34 -20.18 11.76
C SER A 398 6.42 -21.23 11.47
N TYR A 399 6.02 -22.50 11.35
CA TYR A 399 6.94 -23.58 11.00
C TYR A 399 7.25 -23.57 9.50
N PHE A 400 8.49 -23.88 9.14
CA PHE A 400 8.90 -24.02 7.74
C PHE A 400 9.88 -25.17 7.50
N GLN A 401 9.88 -25.67 6.27
CA GLN A 401 10.86 -26.62 5.74
C GLN A 401 11.39 -26.14 4.39
N GLU A 402 12.62 -26.50 4.07
CA GLU A 402 13.31 -26.08 2.85
C GLU A 402 13.58 -27.27 1.92
N PHE A 403 13.33 -27.07 0.64
CA PHE A 403 13.60 -28.06 -0.40
C PHE A 403 14.32 -27.42 -1.57
N THR A 404 15.39 -28.04 -2.05
CA THR A 404 16.19 -27.47 -3.14
C THR A 404 15.98 -28.19 -4.46
N PHE A 405 16.04 -27.45 -5.57
CA PHE A 405 16.14 -28.02 -6.91
C PHE A 405 17.12 -27.24 -7.79
N GLN A 406 17.64 -27.88 -8.84
CA GLN A 406 18.52 -27.24 -9.81
C GLN A 406 17.68 -26.61 -10.93
N GLY A 407 17.84 -25.30 -11.12
CA GLY A 407 17.18 -24.53 -12.17
C GLY A 407 18.14 -24.05 -13.25
N ARG A 408 17.60 -23.82 -14.46
CA ARG A 408 18.33 -23.17 -15.57
C ARG A 408 17.70 -21.84 -15.93
N ALA A 409 18.50 -20.87 -16.34
CA ALA A 409 18.04 -19.60 -16.88
C ALA A 409 17.07 -19.85 -18.05
N GLY A 410 15.91 -19.19 -18.03
CA GLY A 410 14.85 -19.37 -19.02
C GLY A 410 14.01 -20.65 -18.84
N GLN A 411 14.29 -21.49 -17.85
CA GLN A 411 13.45 -22.64 -17.52
C GLN A 411 12.16 -22.16 -16.87
N ARG A 412 11.02 -22.57 -17.41
CA ARG A 412 9.73 -22.36 -16.76
C ARG A 412 9.53 -23.46 -15.72
N VAL A 413 9.12 -23.09 -14.52
CA VAL A 413 8.82 -24.02 -13.42
C VAL A 413 7.43 -23.76 -12.86
N PHE A 414 6.76 -24.86 -12.49
CA PHE A 414 5.48 -24.84 -11.80
C PHE A 414 5.65 -25.47 -10.43
N ILE A 415 5.40 -24.70 -9.37
CA ILE A 415 5.55 -25.14 -7.98
C ILE A 415 4.18 -25.13 -7.34
N THR A 416 3.74 -26.26 -6.80
CA THR A 416 2.48 -26.37 -6.06
C THR A 416 2.75 -26.89 -4.66
N LEU A 417 2.09 -26.28 -3.68
CA LEU A 417 2.08 -26.72 -2.30
C LEU A 417 0.63 -26.92 -1.88
N ALA A 418 0.28 -28.14 -1.53
CA ALA A 418 -1.07 -28.47 -1.12
C ALA A 418 -1.10 -29.02 0.30
N SER A 419 -2.04 -28.53 1.11
CA SER A 419 -2.35 -29.04 2.44
C SER A 419 -3.85 -28.98 2.69
N ALA A 420 -4.38 -30.04 3.31
CA ALA A 420 -5.75 -30.04 3.81
C ALA A 420 -5.84 -29.64 5.29
N GLU A 421 -4.69 -29.46 5.95
CA GLU A 421 -4.57 -29.33 7.40
C GLU A 421 -4.18 -27.91 7.84
N PHE A 422 -3.57 -27.12 6.96
CA PHE A 422 -3.16 -25.76 7.23
C PHE A 422 -3.14 -24.93 5.96
N ASP A 423 -3.14 -23.61 6.14
CA ASP A 423 -3.04 -22.65 5.05
C ASP A 423 -1.59 -22.50 4.61
N THR A 424 -1.32 -22.82 3.34
CA THR A 424 0.05 -22.98 2.86
C THR A 424 0.65 -21.64 2.43
N TYR A 425 1.96 -21.52 2.51
CA TYR A 425 2.71 -20.41 1.93
C TYR A 425 3.96 -20.97 1.26
N LEU A 426 4.23 -20.47 0.06
CA LEU A 426 5.37 -20.82 -0.76
C LEU A 426 6.26 -19.62 -0.96
N LEU A 427 7.55 -19.82 -0.68
CA LEU A 427 8.58 -18.86 -1.02
C LEU A 427 9.67 -19.55 -1.84
N LEU A 428 10.09 -18.94 -2.94
CA LEU A 428 11.21 -19.38 -3.75
C LEU A 428 12.36 -18.39 -3.59
N VAL A 429 13.51 -18.88 -3.14
CA VAL A 429 14.75 -18.09 -3.06
C VAL A 429 15.85 -18.69 -3.93
N ASP A 430 16.75 -17.84 -4.41
CA ASP A 430 17.93 -18.28 -5.15
C ASP A 430 19.12 -18.64 -4.23
N GLU A 431 20.22 -19.09 -4.83
CA GLU A 431 21.45 -19.47 -4.13
C GLU A 431 22.07 -18.34 -3.29
N ALA A 432 21.80 -17.08 -3.65
CA ALA A 432 22.23 -15.92 -2.88
C ALA A 432 21.21 -15.48 -1.82
N GLN A 433 20.19 -16.32 -1.55
CA GLN A 433 19.11 -16.09 -0.58
C GLN A 433 18.24 -14.88 -0.91
N ASN A 434 18.19 -14.44 -2.17
CA ASN A 434 17.24 -13.43 -2.59
C ASN A 434 15.91 -14.09 -2.90
N VAL A 435 14.82 -13.42 -2.54
CA VAL A 435 13.46 -13.83 -2.93
C VAL A 435 13.30 -13.67 -4.43
N VAL A 436 12.91 -14.77 -5.09
CA VAL A 436 12.64 -14.84 -6.52
C VAL A 436 11.14 -14.69 -6.78
N ALA A 437 10.31 -15.37 -5.98
CA ALA A 437 8.86 -15.27 -6.00
C ALA A 437 8.27 -15.85 -4.70
N GLU A 438 7.07 -15.42 -4.32
CA GLU A 438 6.31 -15.99 -3.20
C GLU A 438 4.81 -15.98 -3.50
N ASN A 439 4.07 -16.93 -2.93
CA ASN A 439 2.61 -17.02 -3.03
C ASN A 439 2.02 -17.81 -1.85
N ASP A 440 0.90 -17.35 -1.30
CA ASP A 440 0.14 -17.99 -0.23
C ASP A 440 -1.06 -18.79 -0.76
N ASP A 441 -1.79 -18.29 -1.76
CA ASP A 441 -2.98 -18.97 -2.29
C ASP A 441 -2.94 -19.21 -3.81
N ALA A 442 -3.30 -20.42 -4.22
CA ALA A 442 -3.51 -20.84 -5.60
C ALA A 442 -4.85 -20.29 -6.13
N ASN A 443 -5.84 -20.09 -5.26
CA ASN A 443 -7.09 -19.37 -5.53
C ASN A 443 -7.94 -19.17 -4.25
N ARG A 444 -8.97 -18.30 -4.30
CA ARG A 444 -9.90 -17.99 -3.18
C ARG A 444 -10.70 -19.17 -2.61
N ASN A 445 -10.67 -20.35 -3.24
CA ASN A 445 -11.39 -21.54 -2.79
C ASN A 445 -10.45 -22.61 -2.22
N THR A 446 -9.15 -22.36 -2.18
CA THR A 446 -8.15 -23.31 -1.70
C THR A 446 -7.07 -22.61 -0.91
N THR A 447 -6.71 -23.18 0.23
CA THR A 447 -5.59 -22.77 1.08
C THR A 447 -4.26 -23.42 0.65
N ASN A 448 -4.15 -23.73 -0.66
CA ASN A 448 -2.99 -24.35 -1.29
C ASN A 448 -2.25 -23.26 -2.06
N SER A 449 -0.93 -23.25 -2.14
CA SER A 449 -0.15 -22.21 -2.85
C SER A 449 0.34 -22.70 -4.21
N GLU A 450 0.50 -21.80 -5.18
CA GLU A 450 1.04 -22.13 -6.52
C GLU A 450 1.94 -21.03 -7.10
N LEU A 451 3.11 -21.38 -7.64
CA LEU A 451 3.98 -20.47 -8.36
C LEU A 451 4.20 -20.95 -9.80
N SER A 452 4.12 -20.03 -10.76
CA SER A 452 4.46 -20.28 -12.16
C SER A 452 5.38 -19.16 -12.65
N LEU A 453 6.66 -19.46 -12.86
CA LEU A 453 7.66 -18.46 -13.23
C LEU A 453 8.72 -19.01 -14.18
N THR A 454 9.43 -18.11 -14.84
CA THR A 454 10.65 -18.41 -15.60
C THR A 454 11.86 -18.06 -14.76
N LEU A 455 12.78 -19.00 -14.59
CA LEU A 455 13.95 -18.81 -13.73
C LEU A 455 14.95 -17.82 -14.38
N PRO A 456 15.42 -16.81 -13.64
CA PRO A 456 16.25 -15.74 -14.21
C PRO A 456 17.70 -16.16 -14.45
N ARG A 457 18.19 -17.19 -13.75
CA ARG A 457 19.58 -17.65 -13.83
C ARG A 457 19.73 -19.15 -13.60
N ASP A 458 20.83 -19.71 -14.10
CA ASP A 458 21.28 -21.04 -13.71
C ASP A 458 21.64 -21.03 -12.22
N GLY A 459 21.23 -22.05 -11.48
CA GLY A 459 21.57 -22.12 -10.05
C GLY A 459 20.75 -23.13 -9.27
N VAL A 460 21.05 -23.22 -7.98
CA VAL A 460 20.22 -23.93 -7.01
C VAL A 460 19.16 -22.96 -6.49
N TYR A 461 17.91 -23.41 -6.49
CA TYR A 461 16.78 -22.69 -5.92
C TYR A 461 16.27 -23.44 -4.70
N THR A 462 15.85 -22.69 -3.68
CA THR A 462 15.28 -23.23 -2.44
C THR A 462 13.81 -22.83 -2.37
N VAL A 463 12.95 -23.84 -2.28
CA VAL A 463 11.53 -23.71 -1.98
C VAL A 463 11.36 -23.81 -0.47
N VAL A 464 10.90 -22.73 0.13
CA VAL A 464 10.47 -22.66 1.52
C VAL A 464 8.99 -22.98 1.57
N VAL A 465 8.67 -24.07 2.25
CA VAL A 465 7.30 -24.52 2.55
C VAL A 465 7.00 -24.08 3.96
N ASN A 466 6.06 -23.15 4.13
CA ASN A 466 5.60 -22.70 5.45
C ASN A 466 4.08 -22.70 5.54
N ALA A 467 3.60 -22.54 6.77
CA ALA A 467 2.22 -22.15 7.00
C ALA A 467 2.08 -20.62 6.93
N TYR A 468 0.92 -20.14 6.48
CA TYR A 468 0.59 -18.71 6.45
C TYR A 468 0.58 -18.09 7.86
N ASP A 469 0.27 -18.87 8.89
CA ASP A 469 0.23 -18.42 10.28
C ASP A 469 1.00 -19.33 11.26
N SER A 470 1.25 -18.80 12.46
CA SER A 470 1.99 -19.48 13.54
C SER A 470 1.28 -20.70 14.14
N THR A 471 0.04 -20.98 13.75
CA THR A 471 -0.76 -22.11 14.21
C THR A 471 -0.84 -23.25 13.20
N GLY A 472 -0.49 -22.98 11.93
CA GLY A 472 -0.53 -23.94 10.85
C GLY A 472 0.52 -25.04 11.00
N GLN A 473 0.05 -26.27 11.00
CA GLN A 473 0.84 -27.49 11.08
C GLN A 473 0.04 -28.63 10.47
N GLY A 474 0.72 -29.63 9.90
CA GLY A 474 0.05 -30.77 9.28
C GLY A 474 0.75 -31.30 8.04
N GLN A 475 0.12 -32.25 7.37
CA GLN A 475 0.67 -32.88 6.17
C GLN A 475 0.59 -31.97 4.95
N PHE A 476 1.61 -32.01 4.09
CA PHE A 476 1.63 -31.29 2.82
C PHE A 476 2.20 -32.13 1.67
N LEU A 477 1.89 -31.71 0.45
CA LEU A 477 2.48 -32.18 -0.79
C LEU A 477 3.07 -31.00 -1.57
N LEU A 478 4.39 -30.99 -1.72
CA LEU A 478 5.12 -30.09 -2.60
C LEU A 478 5.39 -30.79 -3.94
N THR A 479 5.12 -30.10 -5.05
CA THR A 479 5.51 -30.56 -6.40
C THR A 479 6.18 -29.42 -7.16
N VAL A 480 7.29 -29.71 -7.84
CA VAL A 480 7.99 -28.82 -8.78
C VAL A 480 8.08 -29.54 -10.12
N GLU A 481 7.58 -28.91 -11.17
CA GLU A 481 7.50 -29.43 -12.54
C GLU A 481 8.19 -28.53 -13.55
#